data_AF-A0A1F5AQE6-F1
#
_entry.id   AF-A0A1F5AQE6-F1
#
_cell.length_a   1.000
_cell.length_b   1.000
_cell.length_c   1.000
_cell.angle_alpha   90.00
_cell.angle_beta   90.00
_cell.angle_gamma   90.00
#
_symmetry.space_group_name_H-M   'P 1'
#
loop_
_entity.id
_entity.type
_entity.pdbx_description
1 polymer ?
#
loop_
_entity_poly.entity_id
_entity_poly.type
_entity_poly.pdbx_seq_one_letter_code
_entity_poly.pdbx_strand_id
1 'polypeptide(L)'
;IVRDDQIISTGYVGAPRKTKDSYEHGFCLRDRLNIRHGERYELCRSVHAEQNAIINAARAGVSLLGGDMYIFGSAFGSGERINAFPCFICKKMIINSGLDRVVCSTSDGKKKAFRVGRWIKEWKENDIIDDRQQYG
;
A
#
# COMPACT_ATOMS: atom_id res chain seq x y z
N ILE A 1 5.49 5.72 7.71
CA ILE A 1 6.63 4.84 8.00
C ILE A 1 7.37 5.43 9.17
N VAL A 2 7.62 4.61 10.19
CA VAL A 2 8.30 4.98 11.42
C VAL A 2 9.62 4.24 11.50
N ARG A 3 10.67 4.90 11.97
CA ARG A 3 11.94 4.28 12.34
C ARG A 3 12.52 5.06 13.51
N ASP A 4 13.14 4.37 14.46
CA ASP A 4 13.77 5.00 15.63
C ASP A 4 12.81 5.95 16.37
N ASP A 5 11.56 5.51 16.56
CA ASP A 5 10.46 6.28 17.17
C ASP A 5 10.10 7.60 16.45
N GLN A 6 10.50 7.76 15.19
CA GLN A 6 10.23 8.94 14.38
C GLN A 6 9.46 8.60 13.12
N ILE A 7 8.45 9.41 12.78
CA ILE A 7 7.80 9.34 11.47
C ILE A 7 8.76 9.93 10.43
N ILE A 8 9.38 9.06 9.63
CA ILE A 8 10.36 9.47 8.62
C ILE A 8 9.75 9.70 7.23
N SER A 9 8.56 9.13 6.98
CA SER A 9 7.87 9.32 5.70
C SER A 9 6.38 9.00 5.79
N THR A 10 5.57 9.68 4.99
CA THR A 10 4.13 9.47 4.85
C THR A 10 3.74 9.41 3.37
N GLY A 11 2.58 8.81 3.09
CA GLY A 11 2.01 8.73 1.75
C GLY A 11 0.50 8.53 1.83
N TYR A 12 -0.20 8.99 0.79
CA TYR A 12 -1.63 8.80 0.61
C TYR A 12 -1.90 8.33 -0.82
N VAL A 13 -3.09 7.77 -1.07
CA VAL A 13 -3.50 7.35 -2.42
C VAL A 13 -3.81 8.60 -3.25
N GLY A 14 -3.13 8.78 -4.38
CA GLY A 14 -3.32 9.96 -5.23
C GLY A 14 -2.65 9.82 -6.58
N ALA A 15 -3.07 10.66 -7.54
CA ALA A 15 -2.45 10.68 -8.86
C ALA A 15 -0.96 11.09 -8.80
N PRO A 16 -0.15 10.74 -9.81
CA PRO A 16 1.21 11.25 -9.95
C PRO A 16 1.29 12.77 -9.77
N ARG A 17 2.40 13.24 -9.22
CA ARG A 17 2.59 14.67 -8.93
C ARG A 17 2.41 15.49 -10.21
N LYS A 18 1.61 16.56 -10.11
CA LYS A 18 1.32 17.52 -11.20
C LYS A 18 0.48 16.93 -12.36
N THR A 19 -0.19 15.80 -12.15
CA THR A 19 -1.21 15.29 -13.08
C THR A 19 -2.59 15.41 -12.47
N LYS A 20 -3.63 15.37 -13.31
CA LYS A 20 -5.01 15.42 -12.86
C LYS A 20 -5.39 14.17 -12.10
N ASP A 21 -6.08 14.31 -10.98
CA ASP A 21 -6.61 13.17 -10.23
C ASP A 21 -7.98 12.69 -10.73
N SER A 22 -8.53 11.65 -10.10
CA SER A 22 -9.86 11.12 -10.46
C SER A 22 -11.00 12.11 -10.24
N TYR A 23 -10.88 13.03 -9.29
CA TYR A 23 -11.88 14.08 -9.04
C TYR A 23 -11.82 15.15 -10.13
N GLU A 24 -10.64 15.61 -10.49
CA GLU A 24 -10.45 16.59 -11.57
C GLU A 24 -10.91 16.06 -12.93
N HIS A 25 -10.80 14.75 -13.14
CA HIS A 25 -11.36 14.10 -14.32
C HIS A 25 -12.88 13.84 -14.22
N GLY A 26 -13.45 13.88 -13.03
CA GLY A 26 -14.86 13.55 -12.76
C GLY A 26 -15.19 12.05 -12.82
N PHE A 27 -14.19 11.17 -12.89
CA PHE A 27 -14.37 9.72 -12.88
C PHE A 27 -13.09 8.96 -12.49
N CYS A 28 -13.28 7.78 -11.89
CA CYS A 28 -12.24 6.78 -11.77
C CYS A 28 -12.13 5.97 -13.07
N LEU A 29 -10.92 5.90 -13.65
CA LEU A 29 -10.69 5.15 -14.89
C LEU A 29 -10.98 3.65 -14.72
N ARG A 30 -10.70 3.09 -13.54
CA ARG A 30 -10.92 1.67 -13.24
C ARG A 30 -12.41 1.32 -13.25
N ASP A 31 -13.23 2.18 -12.64
CA ASP A 31 -14.68 2.00 -12.58
C ASP A 31 -15.29 2.05 -13.98
N ARG A 32 -14.86 3.03 -14.80
CA ARG A 32 -15.30 3.14 -16.21
C ARG A 32 -14.97 1.89 -17.03
N LEU A 33 -13.84 1.25 -16.75
CA LEU A 33 -13.38 0.06 -17.45
C LEU A 33 -13.83 -1.25 -16.78
N ASN A 34 -14.64 -1.20 -15.71
CA ASN A 34 -15.06 -2.35 -14.91
C ASN A 34 -13.90 -3.25 -14.44
N ILE A 35 -12.76 -2.64 -14.08
CA ILE A 35 -11.58 -3.37 -13.60
C ILE A 35 -11.74 -3.66 -12.11
N ARG A 36 -11.71 -4.94 -11.75
CA ARG A 36 -11.81 -5.39 -10.34
C ARG A 36 -10.64 -4.90 -9.50
N HIS A 37 -10.84 -4.77 -8.20
CA HIS A 37 -9.75 -4.48 -7.26
C HIS A 37 -8.67 -5.57 -7.33
N GLY A 38 -7.41 -5.20 -7.12
CA GLY A 38 -6.28 -6.14 -7.21
C GLY A 38 -5.79 -6.44 -8.63
N GLU A 39 -6.53 -6.06 -9.68
CA GLU A 39 -6.16 -6.34 -11.08
C GLU A 39 -5.64 -5.10 -11.82
N ARG A 40 -4.77 -5.30 -12.81
CA ARG A 40 -4.33 -4.29 -13.79
C ARG A 40 -3.93 -2.96 -13.16
N TYR A 41 -2.98 -3.01 -12.24
CA TYR A 41 -2.54 -1.83 -11.49
C TYR A 41 -2.01 -0.71 -12.39
N GLU A 42 -1.37 -1.05 -13.50
CA GLU A 42 -0.86 -0.13 -14.51
C GLU A 42 -1.93 0.78 -15.12
N LEU A 43 -3.21 0.39 -15.02
CA LEU A 43 -4.36 1.20 -15.45
C LEU A 43 -4.95 2.05 -14.31
N CYS A 44 -4.50 1.86 -13.08
CA CYS A 44 -4.86 2.74 -11.97
C CYS A 44 -4.14 4.09 -12.14
N ARG A 45 -4.91 5.17 -12.19
CA ARG A 45 -4.34 6.53 -12.21
C ARG A 45 -3.63 6.85 -10.89
N SER A 46 -4.11 6.31 -9.78
CA SER A 46 -3.60 6.61 -8.46
C SER A 46 -2.40 5.74 -8.11
N VAL A 47 -1.37 6.37 -7.58
CA VAL A 47 -0.28 5.73 -6.86
C VAL A 47 -0.76 5.40 -5.45
N HIS A 48 -0.53 4.17 -5.00
CA HIS A 48 -0.94 3.72 -3.67
C HIS A 48 -0.19 4.45 -2.54
N ALA A 49 -0.79 4.48 -1.34
CA ALA A 49 -0.24 5.18 -0.19
C ALA A 49 1.14 4.63 0.23
N GLU A 50 1.31 3.30 0.19
CA GLU A 50 2.55 2.60 0.50
C GLU A 50 3.67 3.01 -0.47
N GLN A 51 3.35 3.07 -1.76
CA GLN A 51 4.30 3.46 -2.80
C GLN A 51 4.70 4.92 -2.65
N ASN A 52 3.72 5.81 -2.42
CA ASN A 52 4.01 7.22 -2.18
C ASN A 52 4.85 7.43 -0.91
N ALA A 53 4.63 6.65 0.16
CA ALA A 53 5.46 6.72 1.36
C ALA A 53 6.91 6.28 1.07
N ILE A 54 7.12 5.23 0.27
CA ILE A 54 8.46 4.78 -0.13
C ILE A 54 9.13 5.81 -1.05
N ILE A 55 8.43 6.33 -2.05
CA ILE A 55 8.92 7.35 -2.98
C ILE A 55 9.29 8.64 -2.22
N ASN A 56 8.46 9.06 -1.27
CA ASN A 56 8.72 10.27 -0.47
C ASN A 56 9.98 10.13 0.40
N ALA A 57 10.22 8.94 0.96
CA ALA A 57 11.43 8.67 1.71
C ALA A 57 12.68 8.74 0.82
N ALA A 58 12.62 8.13 -0.37
CA ALA A 58 13.70 8.20 -1.35
C ALA A 58 14.00 9.65 -1.79
N ARG A 59 12.95 10.46 -2.02
CA ARG A 59 13.10 11.89 -2.35
C ARG A 59 13.71 12.72 -1.22
N ALA A 60 13.40 12.37 0.03
CA ALA A 60 13.93 13.05 1.21
C ALA A 60 15.34 12.58 1.59
N GLY A 61 15.85 11.51 0.97
CA GLY A 61 17.16 10.94 1.29
C GLY A 61 17.19 10.22 2.65
N VAL A 62 16.04 9.73 3.14
CA VAL A 62 15.95 9.00 4.41
C VAL A 62 15.85 7.50 4.16
N SER A 63 16.60 6.72 4.93
CA SER A 63 16.60 5.26 4.80
C SER A 63 15.35 4.64 5.45
N LEU A 64 14.83 3.60 4.82
CA LEU A 64 13.67 2.82 5.29
C LEU A 64 14.07 1.49 5.96
N LEU A 65 15.35 1.12 5.89
CA LEU A 65 15.85 -0.17 6.34
C LEU A 65 15.53 -0.38 7.84
N GLY A 66 14.92 -1.52 8.16
CA GLY A 66 14.50 -1.89 9.51
C GLY A 66 13.29 -1.12 10.05
N GLY A 67 12.68 -0.26 9.24
CA GLY A 67 11.53 0.54 9.66
C GLY A 67 10.19 -0.22 9.65
N ASP A 68 9.18 0.43 10.24
CA ASP A 68 7.81 -0.07 10.32
C ASP A 68 6.86 0.76 9.45
N MET A 69 6.04 0.09 8.63
CA MET A 69 4.98 0.73 7.88
C MET A 69 3.63 0.58 8.59
N TYR A 70 2.90 1.68 8.71
CA TYR A 70 1.53 1.71 9.21
C TYR A 70 0.60 2.10 8.07
N ILE A 71 -0.42 1.29 7.83
CA ILE A 71 -1.39 1.48 6.75
C ILE A 71 -2.78 1.59 7.36
N PHE A 72 -3.49 2.65 6.98
CA PHE A 72 -4.87 2.90 7.38
C PHE A 72 -5.67 3.32 6.16
N GLY A 73 -6.92 2.87 6.07
CA GLY A 73 -7.81 3.24 4.98
C GLY A 73 -9.26 2.90 5.26
N SER A 74 -10.13 3.55 4.50
CA SER A 74 -11.59 3.34 4.46
C SER A 74 -12.05 3.32 3.01
N ALA A 75 -13.22 2.73 2.75
CA ALA A 75 -13.88 2.82 1.46
C ALA A 75 -14.25 4.27 1.15
N PHE A 76 -13.97 4.69 -0.09
CA PHE A 76 -14.36 6.00 -0.57
C PHE A 76 -15.90 6.10 -0.69
N GLY A 77 -16.48 7.25 -0.35
CA GLY A 77 -17.93 7.48 -0.39
C GLY A 77 -18.66 7.00 0.86
N SER A 78 -18.54 5.73 1.24
CA SER A 78 -19.24 5.18 2.42
C SER A 78 -18.51 5.44 3.74
N GLY A 79 -17.18 5.63 3.71
CA GLY A 79 -16.36 5.76 4.91
C GLY A 79 -16.21 4.47 5.70
N GLU A 80 -16.71 3.35 5.19
CA GLU A 80 -16.64 2.05 5.85
C GLU A 80 -15.19 1.61 6.03
N ARG A 81 -14.91 0.96 7.16
CA ARG A 81 -13.59 0.40 7.43
C ARG A 81 -13.34 -0.78 6.51
N ILE A 82 -12.12 -0.86 6.00
CA ILE A 82 -11.66 -1.91 5.11
C ILE A 82 -10.45 -2.63 5.70
N ASN A 83 -10.18 -3.82 5.20
CA ASN A 83 -8.91 -4.49 5.44
C ASN A 83 -7.82 -3.80 4.62
N ALA A 84 -7.15 -2.79 5.18
CA ALA A 84 -6.17 -1.97 4.48
C ALA A 84 -4.81 -2.69 4.32
N PHE A 85 -4.84 -3.89 3.73
CA PHE A 85 -3.66 -4.69 3.45
C PHE A 85 -2.95 -4.18 2.18
N PRO A 86 -1.64 -4.35 2.05
CA PRO A 86 -0.96 -3.96 0.82
C PRO A 86 -1.31 -4.91 -0.33
N CYS A 87 -1.49 -4.36 -1.53
CA CYS A 87 -1.59 -5.18 -2.74
C CYS A 87 -0.24 -5.85 -3.07
N PHE A 88 -0.23 -6.79 -4.02
CA PHE A 88 0.99 -7.50 -4.44
C PHE A 88 2.16 -6.61 -4.83
N ILE A 89 1.88 -5.54 -5.58
CA ILE A 89 2.93 -4.61 -6.01
C ILE A 89 3.50 -3.86 -4.81
N CYS A 90 2.64 -3.41 -3.89
CA CYS A 90 3.09 -2.75 -2.67
C CYS A 90 3.88 -3.70 -1.77
N LYS A 91 3.48 -4.97 -1.64
CA LYS A 91 4.26 -5.99 -0.92
C LYS A 91 5.68 -6.16 -1.47
N LYS A 92 5.82 -6.27 -2.80
CA LYS A 92 7.15 -6.34 -3.45
C LYS A 92 8.01 -5.12 -3.10
N MET A 93 7.42 -3.92 -3.17
CA MET A 93 8.13 -2.68 -2.85
C MET A 93 8.50 -2.60 -1.37
N ILE A 94 7.61 -3.03 -0.47
CA ILE A 94 7.86 -3.08 0.98
C ILE A 94 9.03 -4.02 1.29
N ILE A 95 9.01 -5.24 0.73
CA ILE A 95 10.10 -6.22 0.88
C ILE A 95 11.42 -5.61 0.39
N ASN A 96 11.44 -5.06 -0.82
CA ASN A 96 12.66 -4.47 -1.41
C ASN A 96 13.16 -3.23 -0.67
N SER A 97 12.26 -2.47 -0.02
CA SER A 97 12.64 -1.29 0.77
C SER A 97 13.31 -1.63 2.10
N GLY A 98 13.33 -2.92 2.48
CA GLY A 98 13.98 -3.39 3.70
C GLY A 98 13.20 -3.08 4.98
N LEU A 99 11.89 -2.84 4.89
CA LEU A 99 11.02 -2.69 6.06
C LEU A 99 10.90 -4.02 6.81
N ASP A 100 10.75 -3.97 8.14
CA ASP A 100 10.67 -5.17 8.99
C ASP A 100 9.22 -5.59 9.29
N ARG A 101 8.33 -4.61 9.50
CA ARG A 101 6.94 -4.85 9.92
C ARG A 101 5.96 -3.95 9.19
N VAL A 102 4.77 -4.48 8.94
CA VAL A 102 3.63 -3.73 8.41
C VAL A 102 2.44 -3.90 9.35
N VAL A 103 1.79 -2.81 9.74
CA VAL A 103 0.61 -2.81 10.59
C VAL A 103 -0.54 -2.16 9.85
N CYS A 104 -1.63 -2.91 9.66
CA CYS A 104 -2.79 -2.49 8.88
C CYS A 104 -4.04 -2.37 9.75
N SER A 105 -4.93 -1.43 9.44
CA SER A 105 -6.31 -1.45 9.94
C SER A 105 -7.12 -2.57 9.28
N THR A 106 -8.06 -3.14 10.05
CA THR A 106 -9.00 -4.16 9.57
C THR A 106 -10.44 -3.62 9.54
N SER A 107 -11.30 -4.26 8.76
CA SER A 107 -12.71 -3.86 8.63
C SER A 107 -13.49 -3.96 9.95
N ASP A 108 -13.13 -4.91 10.82
CA ASP A 108 -13.69 -5.04 12.17
C ASP A 108 -13.14 -4.01 13.18
N GLY A 109 -12.34 -3.05 12.69
CA GLY A 109 -11.81 -1.93 13.47
C GLY A 109 -10.62 -2.26 14.35
N LYS A 110 -10.05 -3.46 14.22
CA LYS A 110 -8.81 -3.85 14.88
C LYS A 110 -7.59 -3.49 14.02
N LYS A 111 -6.44 -4.05 14.38
CA LYS A 111 -5.19 -3.95 13.65
C LYS A 111 -4.62 -5.34 13.42
N LYS A 112 -3.98 -5.54 12.27
CA LYS A 112 -3.23 -6.76 11.96
C LYS A 112 -1.79 -6.38 11.65
N ALA A 113 -0.85 -7.04 12.32
CA ALA A 113 0.57 -6.87 12.09
C ALA A 113 1.13 -8.04 11.27
N PHE A 114 1.98 -7.73 10.31
CA PHE A 114 2.69 -8.68 9.46
C PHE A 114 4.19 -8.44 9.62
N ARG A 115 4.96 -9.52 9.78
CA ARG A 115 6.42 -9.47 9.68
C ARG A 115 6.79 -9.67 8.23
N VAL A 116 7.58 -8.76 7.66
CA VAL A 116 8.01 -8.82 6.26
C VAL A 116 8.84 -10.09 6.01
N GLY A 117 9.66 -10.50 6.98
CA GLY A 117 10.39 -11.78 6.92
C GLY A 117 9.50 -13.01 6.74
N ARG A 118 8.24 -12.96 7.20
CA ARG A 118 7.27 -14.05 6.99
C ARG A 118 6.81 -14.12 5.54
N TRP A 119 6.49 -12.99 4.92
CA TRP A 119 6.16 -12.94 3.49
C TRP A 119 7.31 -13.46 2.64
N ILE A 120 8.55 -13.07 2.97
CA ILE A 120 9.74 -13.57 2.27
C ILE A 120 9.85 -15.09 2.38
N LYS A 121 9.60 -15.67 3.56
CA LYS A 121 9.60 -17.12 3.74
C LYS A 121 8.49 -17.79 2.94
N GLU A 122 7.26 -17.28 3.04
CA GLU A 122 6.08 -17.82 2.36
C GLU A 122 6.25 -17.79 0.83
N TRP A 123 6.84 -16.73 0.27
CA TRP A 123 7.11 -16.58 -1.17
C TRP A 123 8.39 -17.31 -1.64
N LYS A 124 9.19 -17.86 -0.72
CA LYS A 124 10.27 -18.81 -1.07
C LYS A 124 9.72 -20.23 -1.19
N GLU A 125 8.68 -20.54 -0.41
CA GLU A 125 8.07 -21.87 -0.35
C GLU A 125 6.91 -22.02 -1.36
N ASN A 126 6.19 -20.93 -1.64
CA ASN A 126 5.05 -20.87 -2.57
C ASN A 126 5.21 -19.67 -3.51
N ASP A 127 4.37 -19.57 -4.55
CA ASP A 127 4.43 -18.43 -5.47
C ASP A 127 3.55 -17.27 -4.97
N ILE A 128 3.74 -16.08 -5.55
CA ILE A 128 3.01 -14.86 -5.20
C ILE A 128 1.49 -15.03 -5.34
N ILE A 129 1.04 -15.87 -6.27
CA ILE A 129 -0.38 -16.14 -6.51
C ILE A 129 -1.06 -16.89 -5.35
N ASP A 130 -0.28 -17.53 -4.47
CA ASP A 130 -0.79 -18.30 -3.33
C ASP A 130 -1.03 -17.45 -2.08
N ASP A 131 -0.61 -16.19 -2.09
CA ASP A 131 -0.77 -15.27 -0.97
C ASP A 131 -2.22 -14.81 -0.79
N ARG A 132 -2.84 -15.28 0.28
CA ARG A 132 -4.25 -15.01 0.60
C ARG A 132 -4.47 -13.72 1.39
N GLN A 133 -3.43 -12.97 1.73
CA GLN A 133 -3.50 -11.82 2.63
C GLN A 133 -3.32 -10.51 1.86
N GLN A 134 -4.20 -10.25 0.90
CA GLN A 134 -4.20 -9.04 0.08
C GLN A 134 -5.38 -8.12 0.36
N TYR A 135 -5.29 -6.88 -0.12
CA TYR A 135 -6.43 -5.97 -0.24
C TYR A 135 -7.03 -6.08 -1.65
N GLY A 136 -8.37 -6.14 -1.69
CA GLY A 136 -9.14 -6.52 -2.88
C GLY A 136 -9.73 -7.89 -2.69
#